data_AF-A0A392U3M1-F1
#
_entry.id   AF-A0A392U3M1-F1
#
_cell.length_a   1.000
_cell.length_b   1.000
_cell.length_c   1.000
_cell.angle_alpha   90.00
_cell.angle_beta   90.00
_cell.angle_gamma   90.00
#
_symmetry.space_group_name_H-M   'P 1'
#
loop_
_entity.id
_entity.type
_entity.pdbx_description
1 polymer ?
#
loop_
_entity_poly.entity_id
_entity_poly.type
_entity_poly.pdbx_seq_one_letter_code
_entity_poly.pdbx_strand_id
1 'polypeptide(L)' 'MPIPTCTCRIKCSCEAMRVARSNHNMLHVMRFLTGLNDSFGIVKSQILILDPLPPMNKIFSMVLQHERQYGYAPS' A
#
# COMPACT_ATOMS: atom_id res chain seq x y z
N MET A 1 -11.11 7.25 4.21
CA MET A 1 -11.51 8.67 4.10
C MET A 1 -11.05 9.13 2.73
N PRO A 2 -11.94 9.67 1.88
CA PRO A 2 -11.56 10.06 0.53
C PRO A 2 -10.55 11.21 0.58
N ILE A 3 -9.53 11.17 -0.28
CA ILE A 3 -8.62 12.31 -0.46
C ILE A 3 -9.40 13.39 -1.22
N PRO A 4 -9.39 14.65 -0.76
CA PRO A 4 -9.96 15.74 -1.55
C PRO A 4 -9.25 15.86 -2.90
N THR A 5 -10.00 16.15 -3.95
CA THR A 5 -9.48 16.46 -5.28
C THR A 5 -9.53 17.96 -5.49
N CYS A 6 -8.42 18.60 -5.89
CA CYS A 6 -8.45 20.01 -6.31
C CYS A 6 -9.09 20.08 -7.70
N THR A 7 -10.14 20.89 -7.81
CA THR A 7 -10.88 21.20 -9.04
C THR A 7 -10.36 22.48 -9.71
N CYS A 8 -9.18 22.91 -9.31
CA CYS A 8 -8.56 24.15 -9.76
C CYS A 8 -8.19 24.04 -11.25
N ARG A 9 -8.52 25.06 -12.05
CA ARG A 9 -8.26 25.08 -13.51
C ARG A 9 -6.77 24.94 -13.84
N ILE A 10 -5.91 25.48 -12.98
CA ILE A 10 -4.46 25.32 -13.03
C ILE A 10 -4.08 24.28 -11.97
N LYS A 11 -3.19 23.34 -12.31
CA LYS A 11 -2.69 22.34 -11.35
C LYS A 11 -2.02 23.05 -10.17
N CYS A 12 -2.65 22.99 -9.00
CA CYS A 12 -2.07 23.52 -7.78
C CYS A 12 -0.95 22.60 -7.26
N SER A 13 0.21 23.18 -6.94
CA SER A 13 1.34 22.50 -6.30
C SER A 13 1.28 22.59 -4.77
N CYS A 14 0.08 22.44 -4.18
CA CYS A 14 -0.10 22.56 -2.74
C CYS A 14 0.63 21.42 -2.01
N GLU A 15 1.62 21.77 -1.17
CA GLU A 15 2.37 20.79 -0.38
C GLU A 15 1.45 19.96 0.52
N ALA A 16 0.45 20.59 1.13
CA ALA A 16 -0.57 19.91 1.92
C ALA A 16 -1.28 18.77 1.15
N MET A 17 -1.56 18.97 -0.15
CA MET A 17 -2.18 17.94 -0.99
C MET A 17 -1.21 16.82 -1.33
N ARG A 18 0.10 17.11 -1.45
CA ARG A 18 1.14 16.10 -1.64
C ARG A 18 1.27 15.21 -0.39
N VAL A 19 1.35 15.83 0.79
CA VAL A 19 1.40 15.14 2.08
C VAL A 19 0.12 14.32 2.31
N ALA A 20 -1.06 14.89 2.04
CA ALA A 20 -2.33 14.17 2.16
C ALA A 20 -2.38 12.91 1.27
N ARG A 21 -1.88 13.00 0.03
CA ARG A 21 -1.76 11.84 -0.87
C ARG A 21 -0.78 10.79 -0.36
N SER A 22 0.38 11.22 0.13
CA SER A 22 1.38 10.32 0.71
C SER A 22 0.80 9.57 1.92
N ASN A 23 0.18 10.30 2.86
CA ASN A 23 -0.43 9.72 4.05
C ASN A 23 -1.58 8.77 3.70
N HIS A 24 -2.41 9.11 2.71
CA HIS A 24 -3.46 8.20 2.25
C HIS A 24 -2.88 6.92 1.65
N ASN A 25 -1.84 7.01 0.83
CA ASN A 25 -1.17 5.84 0.27
C ASN A 25 -0.59 4.96 1.39
N MET A 26 0.09 5.56 2.37
CA MET A 26 0.59 4.86 3.54
C MET A 26 -0.54 4.15 4.31
N LEU A 27 -1.63 4.86 4.61
CA LEU A 27 -2.79 4.27 5.30
C LEU A 27 -3.44 3.15 4.48
N HIS A 28 -3.46 3.27 3.15
CA HIS A 28 -3.97 2.23 2.27
C HIS A 28 -3.11 0.96 2.34
N VAL A 29 -1.78 1.12 2.29
CA VAL A 29 -0.83 0.01 2.49
C VAL A 29 -1.04 -0.64 3.86
N MET A 30 -1.08 0.15 4.94
CA MET A 30 -1.25 -0.39 6.29
C MET A 30 -2.56 -1.17 6.43
N ARG A 31 -3.67 -0.63 5.91
CA ARG A 31 -4.98 -1.32 5.91
C ARG A 31 -4.93 -2.65 5.17
N PHE A 32 -4.26 -2.69 4.01
CA PHE A 32 -4.08 -3.92 3.26
C PHE A 32 -3.27 -4.93 4.07
N LEU A 33 -2.12 -4.55 4.62
CA LEU A 33 -1.28 -5.43 5.43
C LEU A 33 -1.97 -5.94 6.69
N THR A 34 -2.76 -5.11 7.38
CA THR A 34 -3.55 -5.53 8.54
C THR A 34 -4.65 -6.52 8.15
N GLY A 35 -5.21 -6.40 6.94
CA GLY A 35 -6.24 -7.32 6.43
C GLY A 35 -5.72 -8.68 5.96
N LEU A 36 -4.41 -8.84 5.76
CA LEU A 36 -3.81 -10.14 5.40
C LEU A 36 -3.79 -11.09 6.62
N ASN A 37 -3.91 -12.39 6.36
CA ASN A 37 -3.80 -13.42 7.39
C ASN A 37 -2.41 -13.46 8.07
N ASP A 38 -2.31 -14.10 9.23
CA ASP A 38 -1.07 -14.21 10.02
C ASP A 38 0.02 -15.02 9.32
N SER A 39 -0.35 -15.92 8.39
CA SER A 39 0.60 -16.66 7.54
C SER A 39 1.48 -15.75 6.68
N PHE A 40 1.06 -14.51 6.40
CA PHE A 40 1.82 -13.55 5.61
C PHE A 40 2.83 -12.74 6.44
N GLY A 41 3.09 -13.09 7.70
CA GLY A 41 3.97 -12.35 8.60
C GLY A 41 5.35 -12.01 8.02
N ILE A 42 5.94 -12.92 7.25
CA ILE A 42 7.23 -12.71 6.56
C ILE A 42 7.10 -11.61 5.50
N VAL A 43 6.09 -11.68 4.64
CA VAL A 43 5.85 -10.69 3.58
C VAL A 43 5.51 -9.33 4.17
N LYS A 44 4.67 -9.29 5.21
CA LYS A 44 4.35 -8.05 5.96
C LYS A 44 5.63 -7.39 6.47
N SER A 45 6.49 -8.17 7.12
CA SER A 45 7.77 -7.67 7.66
C SER A 45 8.68 -7.16 6.55
N GLN A 46 8.79 -7.90 5.43
CA GLN A 46 9.59 -7.49 4.28
C GLN A 46 9.08 -6.18 3.65
N ILE A 47 7.77 -5.96 3.60
CA ILE A 47 7.21 -4.71 3.07
C ILE A 47 7.48 -3.54 4.01
N LEU A 48 7.36 -3.73 5.32
CA LEU A 48 7.53 -2.68 6.33
C LEU A 48 8.96 -2.14 6.43
N ILE A 49 9.97 -2.93 6.04
CA ILE A 49 11.38 -2.50 6.04
C ILE A 49 11.81 -1.79 4.74
N LEU A 50 10.93 -1.72 3.72
CA LEU A 50 11.24 -1.01 2.48
C LEU A 50 11.01 0.50 2.66
N ASP A 51 12.07 1.30 2.42
CA ASP A 51 12.02 2.76 2.42
C ASP A 51 12.44 3.32 1.04
N PRO A 52 11.56 4.06 0.33
CA PRO A 52 10.17 4.35 0.68
C PRO A 52 9.26 3.13 0.55
N LEU A 53 8.13 3.15 1.28
CA LEU A 53 7.09 2.13 1.20
C LEU A 53 6.70 1.88 -0.28
N PRO A 54 6.66 0.62 -0.73
CA PRO A 54 6.38 0.30 -2.11
C PRO A 54 4.93 0.68 -2.48
N PRO A 55 4.67 0.97 -3.76
CA PRO A 55 3.31 1.18 -4.24
C PRO A 55 2.49 -0.13 -4.17
N MET A 56 1.16 0.01 -4.10
CA MET A 56 0.23 -1.11 -3.94
C MET A 56 0.41 -2.24 -4.96
N ASN A 57 0.67 -1.92 -6.23
CA ASN A 57 0.91 -2.93 -7.28
C ASN A 57 2.10 -3.85 -6.97
N LYS A 58 3.18 -3.30 -6.41
CA LYS A 58 4.34 -4.09 -5.98
C LYS A 58 4.01 -4.92 -4.75
N ILE A 59 3.25 -4.37 -3.80
CA ILE A 59 2.78 -5.10 -2.62
C ILE A 59 1.91 -6.30 -3.02
N PHE A 60 0.95 -6.13 -3.93
CA PHE A 60 0.14 -7.23 -4.45
C PHE A 60 1.01 -8.31 -5.10
N SER A 61 2.01 -7.89 -5.88
CA SER A 61 2.93 -8.83 -6.53
C SER A 61 3.76 -9.64 -5.52
N MET A 62 4.21 -9.01 -4.43
CA MET A 62 4.93 -9.69 -3.34
C MET A 62 4.05 -10.71 -2.61
N VAL A 63 2.80 -10.34 -2.32
CA VAL A 63 1.82 -11.26 -1.70
C VAL A 63 1.53 -12.45 -2.61
N LEU A 64 1.19 -12.21 -3.88
CA LEU A 64 0.93 -13.28 -4.86
C LEU A 64 2.15 -14.20 -5.06
N GLN A 65 3.36 -13.64 -5.01
CA GLN A 65 4.58 -14.44 -5.10
C GLN A 65 4.74 -15.35 -3.88
N HIS A 66 4.44 -14.83 -2.68
CA HIS A 66 4.47 -15.63 -1.46
C HIS A 66 3.43 -16.75 -1.49
N GLU A 67 2.20 -16.48 -1.93
CA GLU A 67 1.17 -17.53 -2.07
C GLU A 67 1.63 -18.68 -2.97
N ARG A 68 2.23 -18.36 -4.12
CA ARG A 68 2.79 -19.36 -5.03
C ARG A 68 3.94 -20.16 -4.43
N GLN A 69 4.80 -19.52 -3.64
CA GLN A 69 5.95 -20.17 -3.03
C GLN A 69 5.56 -21.09 -1.87
N TYR A 70 4.54 -20.71 -1.09
CA TYR A 70 4.11 -21.42 0.12
C TYR A 70 2.85 -22.26 -0.08
N GLY A 71 2.38 -22.43 -1.32
CA GLY A 71 1.26 -23.33 -1.64
C GLY A 71 -0.08 -22.90 -1.07
N TYR A 72 -0.27 -21.61 -0.76
CA TYR A 72 -1.57 -21.06 -0.39
C TYR A 72 -2.44 -21.01 -1.66
N ALA A 73 -3.08 -22.13 -1.98
CA ALA A 73 -4.20 -22.12 -2.92
C ALA A 73 -5.36 -21.36 -2.25
N PRO A 74 -6.06 -20.46 -2.97
CA PRO A 74 -7.26 -19.84 -2.43
C PRO A 74 -8.27 -20.94 -2.12
N SER A 75 -8.66 -21.04 -0.84
CA SER A 75 -9.85 -21.78 -0.41
C SER A 75 -11.12 -21.14 -0.94
#